data_AF-A0A960BP09-F1
#
_entry.id   AF-A0A960BP09-F1
#
_cell.length_a   1.000
_cell.length_b   1.000
_cell.length_c   1.000
_cell.angle_alpha   90.00
_cell.angle_beta   90.00
_cell.angle_gamma   90.00
#
_symmetry.space_group_name_H-M   'P 1'
#
loop_
_entity.id
_entity.type
_entity.pdbx_description
1 polymer ?
#
loop_
_entity_poly.entity_id
_entity_poly.type
_entity_poly.pdbx_seq_one_letter_code
_entity_poly.pdbx_strand_id
1 'polypeptide(L)'
;MEAKAVARRVPISPTKARRVVDEVRGLPVAQAQDVLAFAPQGASDQVLKLLNSAVANAGNNHNMDTRGLVISEAYVDEGPTMKRIRPRA
;
A
#
# COMPACT_ATOMS: atom_id res chain seq x y z
N MET A 1 17.50 0.61 10.03
CA MET A 1 17.52 -0.21 8.80
C MET A 1 16.08 -0.30 8.33
N GLU A 2 15.84 -0.21 7.02
CA GLU A 2 14.48 -0.11 6.47
C GLU A 2 14.29 -1.16 5.38
N ALA A 3 13.12 -1.80 5.36
CA ALA A 3 12.69 -2.69 4.30
C ALA A 3 11.60 -1.99 3.48
N LYS A 4 11.61 -2.21 2.16
CA LYS A 4 10.63 -1.60 1.25
C LYS A 4 10.01 -2.62 0.31
N ALA A 5 8.81 -2.31 -0.16
CA ALA A 5 8.16 -2.99 -1.26
C ALA A 5 7.51 -1.96 -2.17
N VAL A 6 7.47 -2.22 -3.48
CA VAL A 6 6.87 -1.30 -4.47
C VAL A 6 6.01 -2.12 -5.43
N ALA A 7 4.72 -1.78 -5.52
CA ALA A 7 3.82 -2.30 -6.54
C ALA A 7 3.75 -1.32 -7.72
N ARG A 8 4.09 -1.79 -8.93
CA ARG A 8 4.05 -0.98 -10.16
C ARG A 8 2.87 -1.39 -11.03
N ARG A 9 2.30 -0.41 -11.75
CA ARG A 9 1.18 -0.60 -12.71
C ARG A 9 -0.10 -1.16 -12.07
N VAL A 10 -0.41 -0.73 -10.85
CA VAL A 10 -1.67 -1.08 -10.18
C VAL A 10 -2.84 -0.38 -10.89
N PRO A 11 -3.92 -1.09 -11.28
CA PRO A 11 -5.04 -0.53 -12.04
C PRO A 11 -6.02 0.26 -11.16
N ILE A 12 -5.52 1.19 -10.33
CA ILE A 12 -6.30 2.03 -9.42
C ILE A 12 -5.87 3.48 -9.61
N SER A 13 -6.83 4.40 -9.53
CA SER A 13 -6.53 5.83 -9.59
C SER A 13 -5.67 6.27 -8.40
N PRO A 14 -4.59 7.04 -8.61
CA PRO A 14 -3.68 7.47 -7.54
C PRO A 14 -4.41 8.14 -6.37
N THR A 15 -5.40 9.00 -6.64
CA THR A 15 -6.16 9.69 -5.59
C THR A 15 -7.00 8.76 -4.71
N LYS A 16 -7.49 7.63 -5.25
CA LYS A 16 -8.20 6.63 -4.44
C LYS A 16 -7.24 5.87 -3.52
N ALA A 17 -6.06 5.52 -4.03
CA ALA A 17 -5.04 4.83 -3.26
C ALA A 17 -4.40 5.74 -2.19
N ARG A 18 -4.15 7.02 -2.50
CA ARG A 18 -3.59 7.99 -1.54
C ARG A 18 -4.40 8.08 -0.26
N ARG A 19 -5.73 8.15 -0.34
CA ARG A 19 -6.62 8.20 0.84
C ARG A 19 -6.36 7.04 1.81
N VAL A 20 -6.22 5.82 1.28
CA VAL A 20 -5.97 4.63 2.10
C VAL A 20 -4.55 4.61 2.65
N VAL A 21 -3.57 5.03 1.84
CA VAL A 21 -2.16 5.11 2.27
C VAL A 21 -1.96 6.16 3.36
N ASP A 22 -2.68 7.29 3.29
CA ASP A 22 -2.63 8.34 4.30
C ASP A 22 -3.20 7.86 5.65
N GLU A 23 -4.19 6.96 5.65
CA GLU A 23 -4.76 6.38 6.88
C GLU A 23 -3.77 5.49 7.65
N VAL A 24 -2.84 4.82 6.95
CA VAL A 24 -1.90 3.87 7.57
C VAL A 24 -0.49 4.42 7.78
N ARG A 25 -0.20 5.63 7.29
CA ARG A 25 1.13 6.25 7.42
C ARG A 25 1.46 6.48 8.89
N GLY A 26 2.63 6.02 9.35
CA GLY A 26 3.09 6.18 10.72
C GLY A 26 2.49 5.19 11.72
N LEU A 27 1.56 4.30 11.31
CA LEU A 27 1.01 3.29 12.19
C LEU A 27 1.96 2.09 12.37
N PRO A 28 1.88 1.39 13.52
CA PRO A 28 2.45 0.07 13.68
C PRO A 28 1.88 -0.91 12.64
N VAL A 29 2.72 -1.82 12.14
CA VAL A 29 2.34 -2.77 11.07
C VAL A 29 1.10 -3.58 11.44
N ALA A 30 1.00 -4.07 12.68
CA ALA A 30 -0.14 -4.87 13.13
C ALA A 30 -1.45 -4.07 13.04
N GLN A 31 -1.44 -2.82 13.52
CA GLN A 31 -2.61 -1.94 13.45
C GLN A 31 -2.96 -1.59 12.00
N ALA A 32 -1.95 -1.33 11.16
CA ALA A 32 -2.17 -1.05 9.75
C ALA A 32 -2.77 -2.24 9.00
N GLN A 33 -2.37 -3.48 9.32
CA GLN A 33 -2.96 -4.69 8.76
C GLN A 33 -4.46 -4.79 9.10
N ASP A 34 -4.82 -4.53 10.36
CA ASP A 34 -6.21 -4.56 10.80
C ASP A 34 -7.05 -3.47 10.11
N VAL A 35 -6.54 -2.24 10.07
CA VAL A 35 -7.22 -1.13 9.37
C VAL A 35 -7.46 -1.49 7.91
N LEU A 36 -6.45 -1.98 7.20
CA LEU A 36 -6.57 -2.32 5.78
C LEU A 36 -7.45 -3.55 5.52
N ALA A 37 -7.54 -4.49 6.47
CA ALA A 37 -8.39 -5.67 6.33
C ALA A 37 -9.90 -5.34 6.38
N PHE A 38 -10.27 -4.29 7.12
CA PHE A 38 -11.67 -3.89 7.31
C PHE A 38 -12.05 -2.57 6.62
N ALA A 39 -11.10 -1.92 5.97
CA ALA A 39 -11.30 -0.68 5.22
C ALA A 39 -12.19 -0.93 3.98
N PRO A 40 -13.35 -0.23 3.83
CA PRO A 40 -14.30 -0.47 2.74
C PRO A 40 -13.81 -0.01 1.35
N GLN A 41 -12.68 0.69 1.28
CA GLN A 41 -12.11 1.23 0.06
C GLN A 41 -11.52 0.09 -0.79
N GLY A 42 -11.90 -0.04 -2.07
CA GLY A 42 -11.34 -1.07 -2.95
C GLY A 42 -9.81 -0.97 -3.21
N ALA A 43 -9.15 0.10 -2.76
CA ALA A 43 -7.69 0.21 -2.81
C ALA A 43 -6.99 -0.54 -1.66
N SER A 44 -7.71 -0.83 -0.56
CA SER A 44 -7.17 -1.46 0.65
C SER A 44 -6.58 -2.83 0.38
N ASP A 45 -7.21 -3.65 -0.45
CA ASP A 45 -6.70 -4.98 -0.83
C ASP A 45 -5.30 -4.93 -1.44
N GLN A 46 -5.04 -3.93 -2.29
CA GLN A 46 -3.73 -3.78 -2.96
C GLN A 46 -2.68 -3.26 -1.98
N VAL A 47 -3.06 -2.33 -1.11
CA VAL A 47 -2.16 -1.77 -0.09
C VAL A 47 -1.82 -2.83 0.96
N LEU A 48 -2.78 -3.65 1.38
CA LEU A 48 -2.57 -4.76 2.33
C LEU A 48 -1.58 -5.79 1.78
N LYS A 49 -1.74 -6.19 0.52
CA LYS A 49 -0.79 -7.09 -0.14
C LYS A 49 0.62 -6.50 -0.19
N LEU A 50 0.74 -5.21 -0.47
CA LEU A 50 2.02 -4.51 -0.52
C LEU A 50 2.67 -4.45 0.88
N LEU A 51 1.89 -4.14 1.91
CA LEU A 51 2.35 -4.10 3.30
C LEU A 51 2.88 -5.48 3.73
N ASN A 52 2.12 -6.54 3.48
CA ASN A 52 2.53 -7.91 3.81
C ASN A 52 3.83 -8.31 3.09
N SER A 53 4.02 -7.87 1.84
CA SER A 53 5.27 -8.09 1.12
C SER A 53 6.44 -7.32 1.75
N ALA A 54 6.24 -6.09 2.22
CA ALA A 54 7.29 -5.32 2.89
C ALA A 54 7.70 -5.97 4.22
N VAL A 55 6.74 -6.46 5.00
CA VAL A 55 6.99 -7.21 6.25
C VAL A 55 7.75 -8.49 5.99
N ALA A 56 7.40 -9.23 4.94
CA ALA A 56 8.15 -10.43 4.55
C ALA A 56 9.60 -10.11 4.17
N ASN A 57 9.83 -9.00 3.46
CA ASN A 57 11.19 -8.54 3.13
C ASN A 57 11.98 -8.16 4.39
N ALA A 58 11.34 -7.50 5.36
CA ALA A 58 11.95 -7.14 6.63
C ALA A 58 12.41 -8.37 7.42
N GLY A 59 11.55 -9.40 7.52
CA GLY A 59 11.86 -10.63 8.24
C GLY A 59 12.92 -11.49 7.54
N ASN A 60 12.78 -11.72 6.24
CA ASN A 60 13.63 -12.70 5.53
C ASN A 60 14.99 -12.14 5.08
N ASN A 61 15.04 -10.89 4.63
CA ASN A 61 16.26 -10.32 4.04
C ASN A 61 17.06 -9.48 5.04
N HIS A 62 16.39 -8.94 6.05
CA HIS A 62 16.98 -8.01 7.01
C HIS A 62 16.94 -8.53 8.45
N ASN A 63 16.43 -9.74 8.68
CA ASN A 63 16.29 -10.40 9.98
C ASN A 63 15.70 -9.47 11.06
N MET A 64 14.77 -8.59 10.67
CA MET A 64 14.11 -7.67 11.58
C MET A 64 13.01 -8.39 12.37
N ASP A 65 12.80 -7.98 13.63
CA ASP A 65 11.64 -8.43 14.39
C ASP A 65 10.36 -7.81 13.82
N THR A 66 9.47 -8.65 13.32
CA THR A 66 8.23 -8.24 12.66
C THR A 66 7.22 -7.63 13.63
N ARG A 67 7.33 -7.89 14.94
CA ARG A 67 6.38 -7.42 15.96
C ARG A 67 6.51 -5.93 16.26
N GLY A 68 7.69 -5.35 16.04
CA GLY A 68 8.00 -3.96 16.35
C GLY A 68 8.05 -3.02 15.15
N LEU A 69 7.63 -3.48 13.96
CA LEU A 69 7.75 -2.68 12.73
C LEU A 69 6.71 -1.55 12.70
N VAL A 70 7.15 -0.40 12.22
CA VAL A 70 6.34 0.80 12.01
C VAL A 70 6.49 1.25 10.56
N ILE A 71 5.42 1.76 9.97
CA ILE A 71 5.42 2.31 8.62
C ILE A 71 6.07 3.70 8.67
N SER A 72 7.35 3.80 8.29
CA SER A 72 8.07 5.07 8.23
C SER A 72 7.55 5.97 7.10
N GLU A 73 7.49 5.43 5.89
CA GLU A 73 7.06 6.15 4.69
C GLU A 73 6.09 5.32 3.86
N ALA A 74 5.05 5.98 3.35
CA ALA A 74 4.13 5.39 2.40
C ALA A 74 3.57 6.49 1.48
N TYR A 75 3.70 6.30 0.18
CA TYR A 75 3.32 7.27 -0.85
C TYR A 75 2.85 6.58 -2.13
N VAL A 76 2.15 7.34 -2.98
CA VAL A 76 1.56 6.84 -4.24
C VAL A 76 1.83 7.84 -5.36
N ASP A 77 2.51 7.36 -6.39
CA ASP A 77 2.83 8.11 -7.59
C ASP A 77 1.79 7.90 -8.71
N GLU A 78 1.82 8.78 -9.71
CA GLU A 78 0.98 8.63 -10.89
C GLU A 78 1.57 7.61 -11.86
N GLY A 79 0.70 6.75 -12.40
CA GLY A 79 1.06 5.73 -13.37
C GLY A 79 0.54 6.02 -14.78
N PRO A 80 0.85 5.15 -15.75
CA PRO A 80 0.33 5.26 -17.11
C PRO A 80 -1.20 5.19 -17.11
N THR A 81 -1.86 6.19 -17.70
CA THR A 81 -3.32 6.19 -17.83
C THR A 81 -3.75 5.62 -19.17
N MET A 82 -4.62 4.62 -19.13
CA MET A 82 -5.22 4.02 -20.31
C MET A 82 -6.28 4.95 -20.91
N LYS A 83 -6.01 5.51 -22.10
CA LYS A 83 -6.99 6.30 -22.84
C LYS A 83 -8.11 5.39 -23.38
N ARG A 84 -9.37 5.84 -23.25
CA ARG A 84 -10.57 5.15 -23.74
C ARG A 84 -11.50 6.17 -24.40
N ILE A 85 -12.11 5.79 -25.52
CA ILE A 85 -13.09 6.62 -26.25
C ILE A 85 -14.49 6.19 -25.81
N ARG A 86 -15.34 7.15 -25.41
CA ARG A 86 -16.76 6.92 -25.10
C ARG A 86 -17.60 7.85 -26.00
N PRO A 87 -18.46 7.32 -26.88
CA PRO A 87 -19.30 8.16 -27.73
C PRO A 87 -20.23 9.02 -26.87
N ARG A 88 -20.50 10.25 -27.32
CA ARG A 88 -21.38 11.23 -26.70
C ARG A 88 -22.44 11.67 -27.73
N ALA A 89 -23.61 12.08 -27.24
CA ALA A 89 -24.66 12.69 -28.07
C ALA A 89 -24.24 14.07 -28.56
#